data_AF-A0A438CT49-F1
#
_entry.id   AF-A0A438CT49-F1
#
_cell.length_a   1.000
_cell.length_b   1.000
_cell.length_c   1.000
_cell.angle_alpha   90.00
_cell.angle_beta   90.00
_cell.angle_gamma   90.00
#
_symmetry.space_group_name_H-M   'P 1'
#
loop_
_entity.id
_entity.type
_entity.pdbx_description
1 polymer ?
#
loop_
_entity_poly.entity_id
_entity_poly.type
_entity_poly.pdbx_seq_one_letter_code
_entity_poly.pdbx_strand_id
1 'polypeptide(L)'
;MDTNEDSPHIRAQLEDEGSVLNSNLFLEHVGEVSLTLNSDGLSWKLLESLHNEKDGLSCLGIKFISKSETEIKFSDVYAVEFINWGLIHESVLSNAGGCLIRHESEMCHMWVNRINALLKMETGRPKSLLVFVHPLSGKGSGCRTWQTVAPIFSHAKVKTKVIVTQRAGHAFDVMASISNEELNSHDGVIAVVSHEIL
;
A
#
# COMPACT_ATOMS: atom_id res chain seq x y z
N MET A 1 -57.10 -6.15 15.06
CA MET A 1 -56.17 -7.03 15.78
C MET A 1 -54.80 -6.72 15.24
N ASP A 2 -54.14 -5.86 15.99
CA ASP A 2 -52.77 -5.42 15.80
C ASP A 2 -51.81 -6.60 15.83
N THR A 3 -50.75 -6.51 15.04
CA THR A 3 -49.37 -6.54 15.54
C THR A 3 -48.46 -6.00 14.44
N ASN A 4 -47.94 -4.80 14.70
CA ASN A 4 -46.69 -4.29 14.13
C ASN A 4 -45.56 -5.29 14.39
N GLU A 5 -44.74 -5.56 13.38
CA GLU A 5 -43.31 -5.72 13.60
C GLU A 5 -42.58 -4.87 12.55
N ASP A 6 -42.08 -3.76 13.07
CA ASP A 6 -41.30 -2.73 12.40
C ASP A 6 -39.90 -3.30 12.17
N SER A 7 -39.60 -3.68 10.92
CA SER A 7 -38.26 -4.15 10.55
C SER A 7 -37.40 -2.94 10.20
N PRO A 8 -36.35 -2.61 10.97
CA PRO A 8 -35.48 -1.50 10.61
C PRO A 8 -34.66 -1.94 9.40
N HIS A 9 -35.01 -1.40 8.24
CA HIS A 9 -34.10 -1.36 7.10
C HIS A 9 -32.88 -0.54 7.51
N ILE A 10 -31.86 -1.22 8.05
CA ILE A 10 -30.50 -0.71 8.08
C ILE A 10 -30.05 -0.64 6.62
N ARG A 11 -30.43 0.45 5.96
CA ARG A 11 -29.62 1.00 4.88
C ARG A 11 -28.29 1.32 5.54
N ALA A 12 -27.32 0.43 5.36
CA ALA A 12 -25.94 0.75 5.60
C ALA A 12 -25.59 1.91 4.67
N GLN A 13 -25.74 3.13 5.19
CA GLN A 13 -25.13 4.32 4.63
C GLN A 13 -23.63 4.13 4.80
N LEU A 14 -23.00 3.52 3.81
CA LEU A 14 -21.58 3.63 3.55
C LEU A 14 -21.36 4.99 2.87
N GLU A 15 -21.55 6.05 3.64
CA GLU A 15 -21.21 7.42 3.28
C GLU A 15 -20.39 7.99 4.44
N ASP A 16 -19.10 7.65 4.44
CA ASP A 16 -18.07 8.54 4.97
C ASP A 16 -16.91 8.57 3.97
N GLU A 17 -17.30 8.96 2.74
CA GLU A 17 -16.43 9.40 1.68
C GLU A 17 -15.93 10.81 2.04
N GLY A 18 -14.68 10.88 2.51
CA GLY A 18 -13.95 12.16 2.63
C GLY A 18 -13.60 12.60 4.05
N SER A 19 -13.81 11.79 5.10
CA SER A 19 -13.30 12.16 6.42
C SER A 19 -11.78 12.19 6.44
N VAL A 20 -11.25 13.40 6.58
CA VAL A 20 -9.84 13.66 6.86
C VAL A 20 -9.52 13.03 8.20
N LEU A 21 -8.60 12.06 8.23
CA LEU A 21 -8.13 11.45 9.47
C LEU A 21 -6.85 12.16 9.89
N ASN A 22 -6.80 12.63 11.14
CA ASN A 22 -5.62 13.27 11.71
C ASN A 22 -5.27 12.63 13.06
N SER A 23 -3.99 12.32 13.26
CA SER A 23 -3.46 11.87 14.55
C SER A 23 -2.02 12.31 14.74
N ASN A 24 -1.64 12.57 16.00
CA ASN A 24 -0.25 12.77 16.34
C ASN A 24 0.45 11.42 16.51
N LEU A 25 1.64 11.29 15.93
CA LEU A 25 2.48 10.11 16.02
C LEU A 25 3.90 10.54 16.33
N PHE A 26 4.62 9.74 17.12
CA PHE A 26 6.04 9.95 17.34
C PHE A 26 6.84 9.07 16.39
N LEU A 27 7.71 9.68 15.59
CA LEU A 27 8.62 8.98 14.70
C LEU A 27 10.03 9.03 15.30
N GLU A 28 10.66 7.87 15.49
CA GLU A 28 11.90 7.70 16.27
C GLU A 28 13.04 8.67 15.91
N HIS A 29 13.17 9.05 14.65
CA HIS A 29 14.22 9.96 14.16
C HIS A 29 13.70 11.32 13.68
N VAL A 30 12.42 11.62 13.88
CA VAL A 30 11.79 12.88 13.45
C VAL A 30 11.18 13.65 14.61
N GLY A 31 10.65 12.96 15.64
CA GLY A 31 9.91 13.55 16.75
C GLY A 31 8.39 13.42 16.57
N GLU A 32 7.64 14.21 17.33
CA GLU A 32 6.18 14.22 17.23
C GLU A 32 5.73 14.91 15.93
N VAL A 33 4.91 14.22 15.14
CA VAL A 33 4.34 14.70 13.89
C VAL A 33 2.82 14.60 13.93
N SER A 34 2.14 15.60 13.37
CA SER A 34 0.71 15.50 13.04
C SER A 34 0.57 14.90 11.65
N LEU A 35 0.05 13.67 11.59
CA LEU A 35 -0.18 12.92 10.36
C LEU A 35 -1.62 13.17 9.88
N THR A 36 -1.80 13.52 8.61
CA THR A 36 -3.10 13.81 8.00
C THR A 36 -3.32 12.94 6.77
N LEU A 37 -4.38 12.12 6.78
CA LEU A 37 -4.85 11.33 5.67
C LEU A 37 -6.00 12.03 4.97
N ASN A 38 -5.86 12.26 3.68
CA ASN A 38 -6.92 12.77 2.82
C ASN A 38 -7.25 11.72 1.75
N SER A 39 -8.21 12.04 0.87
CA SER A 39 -8.55 11.19 -0.28
C SER A 39 -7.43 11.05 -1.30
N ASP A 40 -6.53 12.03 -1.38
CA ASP A 40 -5.47 12.12 -2.40
C ASP A 40 -4.10 11.61 -1.91
N GLY A 41 -3.92 11.45 -0.59
CA GLY A 41 -2.63 11.09 -0.05
C GLY A 41 -2.48 11.24 1.45
N LEU A 42 -1.24 11.05 1.89
CA LEU A 42 -0.78 11.13 3.26
C LEU A 42 0.16 12.32 3.41
N SER A 43 -0.08 13.20 4.39
CA SER A 43 0.83 14.31 4.69
C SER A 43 1.17 14.37 6.17
N TRP A 44 2.31 14.94 6.53
CA TRP A 44 2.71 15.12 7.92
C TRP A 44 3.29 16.50 8.17
N LYS A 45 3.14 17.00 9.40
CA LYS A 45 3.77 18.23 9.87
C LYS A 45 4.49 17.95 11.17
N LEU A 46 5.74 18.39 11.26
CA LEU A 46 6.48 18.35 12.52
C LEU A 46 5.78 19.27 13.52
N LEU A 47 5.47 18.74 14.70
CA LEU A 47 5.00 19.55 15.81
C LEU A 47 6.26 20.12 16.48
N GLU A 48 6.62 21.36 16.17
CA GLU A 48 7.79 22.00 16.77
C GLU A 48 7.64 21.94 18.30
N SER A 49 8.58 21.28 18.98
CA SER A 49 8.57 21.22 20.45
C SER A 49 8.66 22.66 20.95
N LEU A 50 7.70 23.06 21.78
CA LEU A 50 7.64 24.37 22.41
C LEU A 50 8.71 24.48 23.52
N HIS A 51 9.99 24.38 23.14
CA HIS A 51 11.06 24.96 23.93
C HIS A 51 11.33 26.35 23.37
N ASN A 52 10.91 27.33 24.17
CA ASN A 52 11.02 28.74 23.85
C ASN A 52 12.45 29.16 23.52
N GLU A 53 12.48 30.11 22.57
CA GLU A 53 13.60 30.91 22.08
C GLU A 53 14.59 30.23 21.14
N LYS A 54 14.52 30.69 19.88
CA LYS A 54 15.63 30.82 18.93
C LYS A 54 16.65 29.69 19.02
N ASP A 55 16.47 28.66 18.21
CA ASP A 55 17.50 28.22 17.28
C ASP A 55 16.93 27.07 16.44
N GLY A 56 17.03 27.19 15.12
CA GLY A 56 16.75 26.08 14.24
C GLY A 56 17.64 24.91 14.63
N LEU A 57 17.13 23.69 14.50
CA LEU A 57 17.86 22.45 14.79
C LEU A 57 19.28 22.53 14.19
N SER A 58 20.25 22.82 15.04
CA SER A 58 21.66 22.97 14.69
C SER A 58 22.45 21.90 15.40
N CYS A 59 22.66 20.78 14.72
CA CYS A 59 23.78 19.92 15.05
C CYS A 59 24.99 20.58 14.37
N LEU A 60 25.99 21.02 15.15
CA LEU A 60 27.23 21.63 14.62
C LEU A 60 27.04 22.96 13.86
N GLY A 61 26.04 23.77 14.19
CA GLY A 61 25.85 25.08 13.56
C GLY A 61 25.32 25.04 12.11
N ILE A 62 24.85 23.89 11.65
CA ILE A 62 24.21 23.75 10.34
C ILE A 62 22.69 23.81 10.55
N LYS A 63 22.05 24.86 10.00
CA LYS A 63 20.59 24.98 9.95
C LYS A 63 20.04 23.94 8.98
N PHE A 64 19.56 22.80 9.49
CA PHE A 64 18.90 21.80 8.66
C PHE A 64 17.48 22.27 8.33
N ILE A 65 17.34 23.00 7.22
CA ILE A 65 16.05 23.15 6.55
C ILE A 65 15.90 21.90 5.68
N SER A 66 15.41 20.80 6.25
CA SER A 66 15.00 19.65 5.43
C SER A 66 13.73 20.06 4.69
N LYS A 67 13.91 20.60 3.49
CA LYS A 67 12.84 20.81 2.52
C LYS A 67 12.45 19.46 1.90
N SER A 68 12.14 18.47 2.74
CA SER A 68 11.62 17.18 2.29
C SER A 68 10.15 17.36 1.95
N GLU A 69 9.70 16.66 0.90
CA GLU A 69 8.28 16.48 0.65
C GLU A 69 7.68 15.79 1.88
N THR A 70 6.76 16.49 2.55
CA THR A 70 6.04 15.97 3.71
C THR A 70 4.68 15.42 3.32
N GLU A 71 4.60 14.91 2.08
CA GLU A 71 3.39 14.40 1.47
C GLU A 71 3.74 13.23 0.54
N ILE A 72 2.89 12.22 0.53
CA ILE A 72 2.92 11.08 -0.38
C ILE A 72 1.54 10.99 -1.02
N LYS A 73 1.47 11.08 -2.35
CA LYS A 73 0.23 10.91 -3.10
C LYS A 73 -0.10 9.44 -3.28
N PHE A 74 -1.38 9.08 -3.27
CA PHE A 74 -1.79 7.68 -3.49
C PHE A 74 -1.47 7.16 -4.88
N SER A 75 -1.36 8.06 -5.87
CA SER A 75 -0.84 7.73 -7.22
C SER A 75 0.55 7.09 -7.18
N ASP A 76 1.34 7.41 -6.15
CA ASP A 76 2.73 6.99 -6.02
C ASP A 76 2.90 5.79 -5.06
N VAL A 77 1.79 5.32 -4.45
CA VAL A 77 1.79 4.25 -3.44
C VAL A 77 1.40 2.91 -4.04
N TYR A 78 2.39 2.02 -4.18
CA TYR A 78 2.16 0.67 -4.70
C TYR A 78 1.57 -0.30 -3.66
N ALA A 79 1.95 -0.22 -2.40
CA ALA A 79 1.47 -1.14 -1.36
C ALA A 79 1.59 -0.49 0.01
N VAL A 80 0.70 -0.88 0.93
CA VAL A 80 0.75 -0.46 2.33
C VAL A 80 0.50 -1.67 3.20
N GLU A 81 1.49 -2.00 4.01
CA GLU A 81 1.47 -3.16 4.88
C GLU A 81 1.89 -2.75 6.28
N PHE A 82 1.27 -3.42 7.26
CA PHE A 82 1.74 -3.33 8.63
C PHE A 82 2.96 -4.26 8.77
N ILE A 83 4.14 -3.65 8.82
CA ILE A 83 5.38 -4.35 9.12
C ILE A 83 5.51 -4.43 10.64
N ASN A 84 5.06 -5.55 11.21
CA ASN A 84 5.36 -5.87 12.59
C ASN A 84 6.88 -6.13 12.67
N TRP A 85 7.67 -5.11 12.99
CA TRP A 85 9.12 -5.22 13.11
C TRP A 85 9.46 -6.07 14.33
N GLY A 86 9.45 -7.38 14.12
CA GLY A 86 9.85 -8.39 15.09
C GLY A 86 8.92 -8.50 16.28
N LEU A 87 9.01 -9.64 16.96
CA LEU A 87 8.65 -9.72 18.36
C LEU A 87 9.44 -8.63 19.09
N ILE A 88 8.88 -7.45 19.29
CA ILE A 88 9.34 -6.57 20.36
C ILE A 88 9.16 -7.44 21.58
N HIS A 89 10.29 -7.92 22.11
CA HIS A 89 10.42 -8.74 23.30
C HIS A 89 9.29 -8.34 24.24
N GLU A 90 8.37 -9.26 24.51
CA GLU A 90 7.33 -9.08 25.50
C GLU A 90 8.07 -8.63 26.75
N SER A 91 8.08 -7.31 26.98
CA SER A 91 8.77 -6.77 28.11
C SER A 91 7.83 -7.11 29.25
N VAL A 92 8.16 -8.21 29.90
CA VAL A 92 7.80 -8.46 31.29
C VAL A 92 8.48 -7.34 32.09
N LEU A 93 7.98 -6.11 31.94
CA LEU A 93 8.19 -5.00 32.85
C LEU A 93 6.83 -4.74 33.45
N SER A 94 6.60 -5.52 34.50
CA SER A 94 5.63 -5.26 35.53
C SER A 94 5.67 -3.81 35.99
N ASN A 95 4.47 -3.24 36.09
CA ASN A 95 4.03 -2.10 36.87
C ASN A 95 4.14 -0.69 36.26
N ALA A 96 2.95 -0.16 35.94
CA ALA A 96 2.60 1.23 35.63
C ALA A 96 3.15 1.79 34.29
N GLY A 97 2.59 1.32 33.16
CA GLY A 97 2.84 1.96 31.85
C GLY A 97 2.41 1.18 30.60
N GLY A 98 1.96 -0.07 30.72
CA GLY A 98 1.69 -0.97 29.59
C GLY A 98 0.51 -0.64 28.66
N CYS A 99 -0.01 0.58 28.65
CA CYS A 99 -1.18 0.95 27.82
C CYS A 99 -0.81 1.53 26.45
N LEU A 100 0.37 2.14 26.30
CA LEU A 100 0.72 2.88 25.06
C LEU A 100 1.01 1.96 23.86
N ILE A 101 1.72 0.84 24.08
CA ILE A 101 2.14 -0.08 23.02
C ILE A 101 0.94 -0.77 22.33
N ARG A 102 -0.13 -1.08 23.08
CA ARG A 102 -1.33 -1.70 22.51
C ARG A 102 -2.12 -0.72 21.64
N HIS A 103 -2.24 0.53 22.09
CA HIS A 103 -3.00 1.56 21.41
C HIS A 103 -2.32 2.03 20.12
N GLU A 104 -0.99 2.10 20.10
CA GLU A 104 -0.22 2.43 18.88
C GLU A 104 -0.38 1.36 17.79
N SER A 105 -0.38 0.07 18.15
CA SER A 105 -0.63 -1.02 17.21
C SER A 105 -2.05 -0.95 16.60
N GLU A 106 -3.07 -0.74 17.43
CA GLU A 106 -4.46 -0.60 16.98
C GLU A 106 -4.65 0.60 16.04
N MET A 107 -4.04 1.75 16.36
CA MET A 107 -4.03 2.93 15.50
C MET A 107 -3.32 2.63 14.17
N CYS A 108 -2.13 2.02 14.18
CA CYS A 108 -1.43 1.65 12.96
C CYS A 108 -2.25 0.71 12.08
N HIS A 109 -2.91 -0.29 12.66
CA HIS A 109 -3.82 -1.18 11.93
C HIS A 109 -4.99 -0.41 11.31
N MET A 110 -5.62 0.50 12.05
CA MET A 110 -6.68 1.37 11.53
C MET A 110 -6.18 2.21 10.34
N TRP A 111 -5.02 2.86 10.48
CA TRP A 111 -4.41 3.66 9.42
C TRP A 111 -4.10 2.84 8.17
N VAL A 112 -3.44 1.68 8.32
CA VAL A 112 -3.15 0.75 7.23
C VAL A 112 -4.43 0.30 6.54
N ASN A 113 -5.49 0.00 7.29
CA ASN A 113 -6.78 -0.40 6.72
C ASN A 113 -7.45 0.75 5.95
N ARG A 114 -7.44 1.98 6.49
CA ARG A 114 -8.03 3.15 5.84
C ARG A 114 -7.28 3.51 4.57
N ILE A 115 -5.94 3.54 4.59
CA ILE A 115 -5.13 3.78 3.40
C ILE A 115 -5.41 2.71 2.34
N ASN A 116 -5.42 1.43 2.73
CA ASN A 116 -5.73 0.35 1.82
C ASN A 116 -7.13 0.43 1.20
N ALA A 117 -8.12 0.96 1.93
CA ALA A 117 -9.45 1.21 1.40
C ALA A 117 -9.43 2.32 0.33
N LEU A 118 -8.71 3.41 0.59
CA LEU A 118 -8.56 4.51 -0.37
C LEU A 118 -7.81 4.05 -1.64
N LEU A 119 -6.70 3.32 -1.50
CA LEU A 119 -5.95 2.76 -2.64
C LEU A 119 -6.78 1.81 -3.50
N LYS A 120 -7.81 1.15 -2.94
CA LYS A 120 -8.71 0.26 -3.68
C LYS A 120 -9.71 1.03 -4.55
N MET A 121 -10.04 2.26 -4.16
CA MET A 121 -10.96 3.14 -4.87
C MET A 121 -10.28 3.92 -5.99
N GLU A 122 -8.95 4.01 -5.96
CA GLU A 122 -8.14 4.71 -6.96
C GLU A 122 -8.42 4.19 -8.39
N THR A 123 -8.90 5.10 -9.23
CA THR A 123 -9.17 4.81 -10.63
C THR A 123 -7.87 4.82 -11.41
N GLY A 124 -7.59 3.76 -12.18
CA GLY A 124 -6.35 3.62 -12.96
C GLY A 124 -5.33 2.65 -12.35
N ARG A 125 -5.56 2.20 -11.11
CA ARG A 125 -4.75 1.14 -10.51
C ARG A 125 -5.17 -0.24 -11.03
N PRO A 126 -4.27 -1.02 -11.65
CA PRO A 126 -4.60 -2.35 -12.14
C PRO A 126 -4.92 -3.30 -10.98
N LYS A 127 -5.94 -4.15 -11.16
CA LYS A 127 -6.43 -5.15 -10.19
C LYS A 127 -6.16 -6.56 -10.66
N SER A 128 -6.07 -6.78 -11.97
CA SER A 128 -5.83 -8.08 -12.62
C SER A 128 -4.93 -7.90 -13.84
N LEU A 129 -3.85 -8.68 -13.93
CA LEU A 129 -2.89 -8.63 -15.05
C LEU A 129 -2.64 -10.01 -15.63
N LEU A 130 -2.61 -10.10 -16.96
CA LEU A 130 -2.19 -11.29 -17.69
C LEU A 130 -0.69 -11.20 -17.95
N VAL A 131 0.08 -12.21 -17.53
CA VAL A 131 1.55 -12.17 -17.56
C VAL A 131 2.07 -13.31 -18.43
N PHE A 132 2.75 -12.98 -19.51
CA PHE A 132 3.49 -13.94 -20.32
C PHE A 132 4.95 -13.99 -19.87
N VAL A 133 5.43 -15.18 -19.54
CA VAL A 133 6.82 -15.40 -19.15
C VAL A 133 7.50 -16.30 -20.16
N HIS A 134 8.59 -15.85 -20.77
CA HIS A 134 9.40 -16.73 -21.59
C HIS A 134 10.51 -17.37 -20.74
N PRO A 135 10.55 -18.72 -20.61
CA PRO A 135 11.43 -19.38 -19.66
C PRO A 135 12.91 -19.12 -19.96
N LEU A 136 13.26 -18.99 -21.24
CA LEU A 136 14.64 -18.79 -21.67
C LEU A 136 15.08 -17.32 -21.72
N SER A 137 14.25 -16.37 -21.26
CA SER A 137 14.61 -14.95 -21.31
C SER A 137 15.87 -14.63 -20.52
N GLY A 138 16.70 -13.77 -21.11
CA GLY A 138 18.01 -13.39 -20.60
C GLY A 138 18.95 -14.59 -20.66
N LYS A 139 19.61 -14.89 -19.54
CA LYS A 139 20.49 -16.07 -19.40
C LYS A 139 19.71 -17.33 -19.01
N GLY A 140 18.54 -17.56 -19.62
CA GLY A 140 17.68 -18.69 -19.27
C GLY A 140 17.00 -18.56 -17.90
N SER A 141 16.78 -17.34 -17.41
CA SER A 141 16.32 -17.08 -16.06
C SER A 141 14.89 -16.53 -15.98
N GLY A 142 14.14 -16.48 -17.08
CA GLY A 142 12.84 -15.79 -17.15
C GLY A 142 11.86 -16.21 -16.05
N CYS A 143 11.73 -17.51 -15.79
CA CYS A 143 10.89 -18.00 -14.69
C CYS A 143 11.39 -17.57 -13.31
N ARG A 144 12.71 -17.60 -13.08
CA ARG A 144 13.30 -17.16 -11.79
C ARG A 144 13.12 -15.66 -11.60
N THR A 145 13.35 -14.88 -12.66
CA THR A 145 13.10 -13.44 -12.66
C THR A 145 11.66 -13.14 -12.28
N TRP A 146 10.69 -13.83 -12.89
CA TRP A 146 9.28 -13.69 -12.51
C TRP A 146 9.03 -14.06 -11.05
N GLN A 147 9.55 -15.20 -10.58
CA GLN A 147 9.40 -15.63 -9.17
C GLN A 147 9.92 -14.60 -8.17
N THR A 148 11.03 -13.91 -8.49
CA THR A 148 11.58 -12.85 -7.64
C THR A 148 10.68 -11.62 -7.56
N VAL A 149 10.02 -11.24 -8.65
CA VAL A 149 9.20 -10.00 -8.70
C VAL A 149 7.72 -10.22 -8.42
N ALA A 150 7.21 -11.45 -8.57
CA ALA A 150 5.80 -11.79 -8.34
C ALA A 150 5.24 -11.34 -6.98
N PRO A 151 6.00 -11.38 -5.86
CA PRO A 151 5.53 -10.87 -4.58
C PRO A 151 5.12 -9.39 -4.61
N ILE A 152 5.77 -8.55 -5.43
CA ILE A 152 5.45 -7.11 -5.53
C ILE A 152 3.99 -6.91 -5.96
N PHE A 153 3.51 -7.70 -6.93
CA PHE A 153 2.11 -7.65 -7.36
C PHE A 153 1.17 -8.12 -6.25
N SER A 154 1.58 -9.11 -5.47
CA SER A 154 0.80 -9.63 -4.34
C SER A 154 0.64 -8.58 -3.23
N HIS A 155 1.73 -7.91 -2.85
CA HIS A 155 1.72 -6.79 -1.90
C HIS A 155 0.86 -5.62 -2.42
N ALA A 156 0.90 -5.36 -3.73
CA ALA A 156 0.07 -4.35 -4.38
C ALA A 156 -1.41 -4.79 -4.57
N LYS A 157 -1.79 -5.99 -4.12
CA LYS A 157 -3.13 -6.58 -4.27
C LYS A 157 -3.59 -6.72 -5.73
N VAL A 158 -2.62 -6.91 -6.63
CA VAL A 158 -2.85 -7.15 -8.06
C VAL A 158 -2.83 -8.65 -8.33
N LYS A 159 -3.95 -9.17 -8.86
CA LYS A 159 -4.02 -10.57 -9.30
C LYS A 159 -3.21 -10.75 -10.56
N THR A 160 -2.44 -11.83 -10.65
CA THR A 160 -1.64 -12.13 -11.84
C THR A 160 -2.01 -13.51 -12.37
N LYS A 161 -2.39 -13.58 -13.65
CA LYS A 161 -2.56 -14.84 -14.38
C LYS A 161 -1.30 -15.07 -15.21
N VAL A 162 -0.52 -16.08 -14.85
CA VAL A 162 0.79 -16.30 -15.47
C VAL A 162 0.72 -17.41 -16.50
N ILE A 163 1.21 -17.14 -17.71
CA ILE A 163 1.32 -18.09 -18.82
C ILE A 163 2.77 -18.19 -19.24
N VAL A 164 3.37 -19.37 -19.04
CA VAL A 164 4.73 -19.65 -19.50
C VAL A 164 4.68 -20.00 -20.98
N THR A 165 5.44 -19.27 -21.79
CA THR A 165 5.50 -19.52 -23.24
C THR A 165 6.39 -20.73 -23.54
N GLN A 166 6.05 -21.48 -24.59
CA GLN A 166 6.72 -22.76 -24.93
C GLN A 166 7.56 -22.66 -26.21
N ARG A 167 7.22 -21.71 -27.09
CA ARG A 167 7.84 -21.49 -28.40
C ARG A 167 7.68 -20.03 -28.81
N ALA A 168 8.42 -19.62 -29.84
CA ALA A 168 8.16 -18.37 -30.54
C ALA A 168 6.71 -18.33 -31.06
N GLY A 169 6.06 -17.16 -30.94
CA GLY A 169 4.66 -16.99 -31.33
C GLY A 169 3.63 -17.53 -30.33
N HIS A 170 4.02 -18.28 -29.28
CA HIS A 170 3.02 -18.88 -28.36
C HIS A 170 2.15 -17.84 -27.65
N ALA A 171 2.72 -16.72 -27.21
CA ALA A 171 1.95 -15.65 -26.58
C ALA A 171 0.90 -15.06 -27.53
N PHE A 172 1.25 -14.92 -28.81
CA PHE A 172 0.32 -14.46 -29.85
C PHE A 172 -0.82 -15.46 -30.04
N ASP A 173 -0.52 -16.76 -30.16
CA ASP A 173 -1.54 -17.80 -30.32
C ASP A 173 -2.51 -17.84 -29.12
N VAL A 174 -1.99 -17.66 -27.90
CA VAL A 174 -2.82 -17.56 -26.70
C VAL A 174 -3.71 -16.32 -26.75
N MET A 175 -3.15 -15.15 -27.08
CA MET A 175 -3.91 -13.89 -27.20
C MET A 175 -4.94 -13.91 -28.33
N ALA A 176 -4.73 -14.69 -29.38
CA ALA A 176 -5.68 -14.86 -30.48
C ALA A 176 -6.80 -15.86 -30.16
N SER A 177 -6.58 -16.78 -29.22
CA SER A 177 -7.54 -17.84 -28.87
C SER A 177 -8.32 -17.57 -27.58
N ILE A 178 -7.80 -16.73 -26.70
CA ILE A 178 -8.48 -16.28 -25.49
C ILE A 178 -9.76 -15.50 -25.84
N SER A 179 -10.81 -15.69 -25.05
CA SER A 179 -12.08 -15.00 -25.30
C SER A 179 -12.00 -13.51 -24.95
N ASN A 180 -12.83 -12.67 -25.59
CA ASN A 180 -12.93 -11.26 -25.24
C ASN A 180 -13.39 -11.06 -23.78
N GLU A 181 -14.26 -11.92 -23.26
CA GLU A 181 -14.69 -11.87 -21.85
C GLU A 181 -13.49 -12.04 -20.91
N GLU A 182 -12.65 -13.03 -21.20
CA GLU A 182 -11.46 -13.29 -20.42
C GLU A 182 -10.41 -12.17 -20.59
N LEU A 183 -10.20 -11.65 -21.80
CA LEU A 183 -9.31 -10.51 -22.03
C LEU A 183 -9.77 -9.27 -21.26
N ASN A 184 -11.06 -8.95 -21.33
CA ASN A 184 -11.66 -7.80 -20.64
C ASN A 184 -11.68 -7.97 -19.11
N SER A 185 -11.44 -9.17 -18.59
CA SER A 185 -11.28 -9.40 -17.15
C SER A 185 -9.89 -9.02 -16.60
N HIS A 186 -8.97 -8.63 -17.47
CA HIS A 186 -7.64 -8.15 -17.11
C HIS A 186 -7.50 -6.66 -17.45
N ASP A 187 -6.85 -5.92 -16.57
CA ASP A 187 -6.58 -4.48 -16.73
C ASP A 187 -5.33 -4.20 -17.58
N GLY A 188 -4.58 -5.26 -17.94
CA GLY A 188 -3.37 -5.13 -18.75
C GLY A 188 -2.64 -6.45 -18.98
N VAL A 189 -1.66 -6.40 -19.89
CA VAL A 189 -0.81 -7.53 -20.26
C VAL A 189 0.66 -7.17 -20.01
N ILE A 190 1.40 -8.07 -19.38
CA ILE A 190 2.84 -7.94 -19.14
C ILE A 190 3.56 -9.05 -19.91
N ALA A 191 4.67 -8.71 -20.57
CA ALA A 191 5.59 -9.67 -21.15
C ALA A 191 6.93 -9.64 -20.40
N VAL A 192 7.28 -10.74 -19.74
CA VAL A 192 8.60 -10.94 -19.12
C VAL A 192 9.49 -11.61 -20.14
N VAL A 193 10.15 -10.75 -20.93
CA VAL A 193 11.10 -11.14 -21.98
C VAL A 193 12.39 -10.34 -21.87
N SER A 194 13.47 -10.85 -22.47
CA SER A 194 14.72 -10.11 -22.63
C SER A 194 14.80 -9.60 -24.07
N HIS A 195 15.52 -8.48 -24.26
CA HIS A 195 15.73 -7.84 -25.56
C HIS A 195 16.31 -8.78 -26.63
N GLU A 196 16.93 -9.90 -26.25
CA GLU A 196 17.50 -10.88 -27.18
C GLU A 196 16.47 -11.84 -27.81
N ILE A 197 15.18 -11.77 -27.46
CA ILE A 197 14.16 -12.76 -27.87
C ILE A 197 12.86 -12.12 -28.41
N LEU A 198 12.92 -10.87 -28.91
CA LEU A 198 11.81 -10.28 -29.67
C LEU A 198 12.04 -10.40 -31.17
#